data_AF-A0ABC8L6B2-F1
#
_entry.id   AF-A0ABC8L6B2-F1
#
_cell.length_a   1.000
_cell.length_b   1.000
_cell.length_c   1.000
_cell.angle_alpha   90.00
_cell.angle_beta   90.00
_cell.angle_gamma   90.00
#
_symmetry.space_group_name_H-M   'P 1'
#
loop_
_entity.id
_entity.type
_entity.pdbx_description
1 polymer ?
#
loop_
_entity_poly.entity_id
_entity_poly.type
_entity_poly.pdbx_seq_one_letter_code
_entity_poly.pdbx_strand_id
1 'polypeptide(L)'
;MGDKEKTNKYNQWNLEETKGWRDSSGLINKATVENRILTVLNERDRCQKFYKHYQSRIKFLKNLYLSYVDLQRNSSGFGWDDETKRFTASEEVWKTYLKAHPNHQFMRYDSHEQFEDLKII
;
A
#
# COMPACT_ATOMS: atom_id res chain seq x y z
N MET A 1 33.02 -0.94 -2.65
CA MET A 1 32.02 -0.49 -1.66
C MET A 1 31.33 0.71 -2.29
N GLY A 2 30.24 0.46 -3.01
CA GLY A 2 29.53 1.49 -3.78
C GLY A 2 28.10 1.46 -3.30
N ASP A 3 27.74 2.44 -2.49
CA ASP A 3 26.39 2.65 -2.01
C ASP A 3 25.50 2.82 -3.23
N LYS A 4 24.71 1.77 -3.51
CA LYS A 4 23.56 1.90 -4.39
C LYS A 4 22.58 2.76 -3.60
N GLU A 5 22.57 4.07 -3.89
CA GLU A 5 21.37 4.88 -3.75
C GLU A 5 20.23 4.02 -4.29
N LYS A 6 19.42 3.47 -3.39
CA LYS A 6 18.11 2.93 -3.73
C LYS A 6 17.33 4.16 -4.18
N THR A 7 17.42 4.48 -5.46
CA THR A 7 16.61 5.49 -6.13
C THR A 7 15.18 5.24 -5.70
N ASN A 8 14.65 6.15 -4.90
CA ASN A 8 13.29 6.07 -4.42
C ASN A 8 12.38 6.09 -5.66
N LYS A 9 11.85 4.90 -6.00
CA LYS A 9 11.08 4.62 -7.23
C LYS A 9 9.81 5.48 -7.34
N TYR A 10 9.45 6.21 -6.28
CA TYR A 10 8.19 6.94 -6.15
C TYR A 10 8.33 8.46 -6.01
N ASN A 11 9.54 9.01 -5.94
CA ASN A 11 9.71 10.43 -5.62
C ASN A 11 9.58 11.36 -6.83
N GLN A 12 8.32 11.59 -7.23
CA GLN A 12 7.97 12.76 -8.03
C GLN A 12 7.80 14.02 -7.16
N TRP A 13 7.56 13.86 -5.86
CA TRP A 13 7.38 14.96 -4.91
C TRP A 13 8.23 14.75 -3.66
N ASN A 14 8.69 15.85 -3.06
CA ASN A 14 9.45 15.82 -1.80
C ASN A 14 8.57 16.14 -0.57
N LEU A 15 9.15 15.99 0.63
CA LEU A 15 8.45 16.17 1.90
C LEU A 15 7.98 17.62 2.10
N GLU A 16 8.77 18.60 1.67
CA GLU A 16 8.41 20.03 1.79
C GLU A 16 7.23 20.37 0.87
N GLU A 17 7.22 19.85 -0.35
CA GLU A 17 6.13 20.04 -1.31
C GLU A 17 4.80 19.47 -0.82
N THR A 18 4.84 18.33 -0.13
CA THR A 18 3.65 17.59 0.31
C THR A 18 3.13 18.01 1.69
N LYS A 19 3.93 18.76 2.47
CA LYS A 19 3.59 19.22 3.83
C LYS A 19 2.28 20.03 3.88
N GLY A 20 1.97 20.79 2.85
CA GLY A 20 0.77 21.62 2.76
C GLY A 20 -0.46 20.94 2.14
N TRP A 21 -0.38 19.66 1.76
CA TRP A 21 -1.45 18.99 1.02
C TRP A 21 -2.55 18.45 1.91
N ARG A 22 -2.26 18.26 3.19
CA ARG A 22 -3.20 17.73 4.19
C ARG A 22 -3.81 18.87 4.99
N ASP A 23 -5.10 18.77 5.26
CA ASP A 23 -5.79 19.67 6.19
C ASP A 23 -5.47 19.30 7.65
N SER A 24 -6.06 20.04 8.60
CA SER A 24 -5.88 19.80 10.04
C SER A 24 -6.37 18.43 10.51
N SER A 25 -7.18 17.72 9.71
CA SER A 25 -7.62 16.35 9.97
C SER A 25 -6.67 15.28 9.38
N GLY A 26 -5.59 15.72 8.71
CA GLY A 26 -4.62 14.85 8.04
C GLY A 26 -5.08 14.35 6.67
N LEU A 27 -6.20 14.86 6.14
CA LEU A 27 -6.77 14.44 4.86
C LEU A 27 -6.36 15.36 3.72
N ILE A 28 -6.13 14.78 2.53
CA ILE A 28 -5.86 15.56 1.32
C ILE A 28 -7.20 15.99 0.71
N ASN A 29 -7.40 17.31 0.55
CA ASN A 29 -8.64 17.82 -0.01
C ASN A 29 -8.79 17.48 -1.51
N LYS A 30 -10.03 17.50 -2.01
CA LYS A 30 -10.36 17.13 -3.39
C LYS A 30 -9.56 17.93 -4.43
N ALA A 31 -9.45 19.25 -4.26
CA ALA A 31 -8.75 20.11 -5.21
C ALA A 31 -7.27 19.75 -5.32
N THR A 32 -6.63 19.40 -4.21
CA THR A 32 -5.22 18.97 -4.19
C THR A 32 -5.06 17.62 -4.88
N VAL A 33 -5.97 16.68 -4.62
CA VAL A 33 -5.97 15.38 -5.32
C VAL A 33 -6.15 15.58 -6.83
N GLU A 34 -7.11 16.38 -7.26
CA GLU A 34 -7.39 16.59 -8.68
C GLU A 34 -6.22 17.30 -9.39
N ASN A 35 -5.69 18.38 -8.82
CA ASN A 35 -4.69 19.20 -9.50
C ASN A 35 -3.25 18.67 -9.40
N ARG A 36 -2.91 17.95 -8.32
CA ARG A 36 -1.53 17.45 -8.11
C ARG A 36 -1.41 15.97 -8.44
N ILE A 37 -2.24 15.13 -7.82
CA ILE A 37 -2.10 13.67 -7.90
C ILE A 37 -2.69 13.14 -9.21
N LEU A 38 -3.94 13.48 -9.51
CA LEU A 38 -4.63 12.95 -10.68
C LEU A 38 -4.05 13.48 -11.99
N THR A 39 -3.64 14.74 -12.06
CA THR A 39 -2.92 15.30 -13.22
C THR A 39 -1.76 14.39 -13.62
N VAL A 40 -0.86 14.14 -12.67
CA VAL A 40 0.33 13.31 -12.86
C VAL A 40 -0.01 11.85 -13.19
N LEU A 41 -0.95 11.25 -12.45
CA LEU A 41 -1.36 9.86 -12.70
C LEU A 41 -2.00 9.69 -14.08
N ASN A 42 -2.78 10.67 -14.52
CA ASN A 42 -3.45 10.62 -15.81
C ASN A 42 -2.46 10.78 -16.97
N GLU A 43 -1.47 11.67 -16.82
CA GLU A 43 -0.38 11.84 -17.78
C GLU A 43 0.47 10.57 -17.89
N ARG A 44 0.89 10.02 -16.74
CA ARG A 44 1.75 8.83 -16.69
C ARG A 44 1.05 7.58 -17.20
N ASP A 45 -0.16 7.32 -16.72
CA ASP A 45 -0.91 6.11 -17.05
C ASP A 45 -1.69 6.26 -18.38
N ARG A 46 -1.66 7.45 -19.00
CA ARG A 46 -2.41 7.81 -20.23
C ARG A 46 -3.89 7.47 -20.16
N CYS A 47 -4.49 7.65 -18.98
CA CYS A 47 -5.85 7.24 -18.68
C CYS A 47 -6.53 8.30 -17.80
N GLN A 48 -7.74 8.72 -18.16
CA GLN A 48 -8.46 9.72 -17.38
C GLN A 48 -9.03 9.11 -16.10
N LYS A 49 -8.45 9.47 -14.96
CA LYS A 49 -8.94 9.13 -13.62
C LYS A 49 -9.56 10.36 -12.97
N PHE A 50 -10.60 10.11 -12.17
CA PHE A 50 -11.36 11.11 -11.44
C PHE A 50 -11.24 10.90 -9.94
N TYR A 51 -11.64 11.89 -9.15
CA TYR A 51 -11.58 11.83 -7.69
C TYR A 51 -12.22 10.56 -7.09
N LYS A 52 -13.34 10.09 -7.67
CA LYS A 52 -13.99 8.83 -7.25
C LYS A 52 -13.09 7.60 -7.38
N HIS A 53 -12.22 7.57 -8.40
CA HIS A 53 -11.27 6.47 -8.61
C HIS A 53 -10.15 6.53 -7.57
N TYR A 54 -9.68 7.73 -7.24
CA TYR A 54 -8.74 7.94 -6.14
C TYR A 54 -9.33 7.47 -4.80
N GLN A 55 -10.55 7.88 -4.47
CA GLN A 55 -11.22 7.46 -3.23
C GLN A 55 -11.37 5.94 -3.14
N SER A 56 -11.80 5.31 -4.24
CA SER A 56 -11.89 3.85 -4.33
C SER A 56 -10.53 3.18 -4.09
N ARG A 57 -9.46 3.72 -4.69
CA ARG A 57 -8.11 3.19 -4.52
C ARG A 57 -7.59 3.36 -3.10
N ILE A 58 -7.77 4.53 -2.48
CA ILE A 58 -7.37 4.75 -1.08
C ILE A 58 -8.13 3.81 -0.15
N LYS A 59 -9.43 3.62 -0.34
CA LYS A 59 -10.23 2.65 0.43
C LYS A 59 -9.69 1.23 0.28
N PHE A 60 -9.40 0.82 -0.95
CA PHE A 60 -8.79 -0.48 -1.22
C PHE A 60 -7.44 -0.64 -0.50
N LEU A 61 -6.55 0.36 -0.60
CA LEU A 61 -5.23 0.33 0.04
C LEU A 61 -5.32 0.26 1.57
N LYS A 62 -6.24 1.01 2.19
CA LYS A 62 -6.50 0.93 3.64
C LYS A 62 -6.98 -0.45 4.06
N ASN A 63 -7.94 -1.02 3.33
CA ASN A 63 -8.45 -2.36 3.62
C ASN A 63 -7.36 -3.43 3.44
N LEU A 64 -6.51 -3.27 2.44
CA LEU A 64 -5.37 -4.14 2.20
C LEU A 64 -4.35 -4.05 3.35
N TYR A 65 -4.07 -2.85 3.84
CA TYR A 65 -3.21 -2.68 5.00
C TYR A 65 -3.80 -3.31 6.26
N LEU A 66 -5.09 -3.09 6.52
CA LEU A 66 -5.77 -3.68 7.67
C LEU A 66 -5.72 -5.20 7.65
N SER A 67 -5.82 -5.83 6.48
CA SER A 67 -5.74 -7.28 6.38
C SER A 67 -4.31 -7.81 6.55
N TYR A 68 -3.29 -7.04 6.18
CA TYR A 68 -1.90 -7.34 6.57
C TYR A 68 -1.68 -7.26 8.08
N VAL A 69 -2.23 -6.22 8.72
CA VAL A 69 -2.16 -6.05 10.18
C VAL A 69 -2.91 -7.18 10.89
N ASP A 70 -4.08 -7.57 10.38
CA ASP A 70 -4.86 -8.69 10.91
C ASP A 70 -4.09 -10.01 10.83
N LEU A 71 -3.44 -10.26 9.69
CA LEU A 71 -2.56 -11.40 9.49
C LEU A 71 -1.38 -11.40 10.48
N GLN A 72 -0.77 -10.25 10.76
CA GLN A 72 0.31 -10.13 11.76
C GLN A 72 -0.19 -10.29 13.21
N ARG A 73 -1.38 -9.78 13.55
CA ARG A 73 -1.90 -9.78 14.92
C ARG A 73 -2.50 -11.11 15.34
N ASN A 74 -3.18 -11.79 14.42
CA ASN A 74 -3.97 -12.98 14.74
C ASN A 74 -3.18 -14.28 14.60
N SER A 75 -1.85 -14.22 14.52
CA SER A 75 -1.07 -15.39 14.21
C SER A 75 0.21 -15.57 15.00
N SER A 76 0.17 -16.48 15.96
CA SER A 76 1.38 -17.25 16.25
C SER A 76 1.73 -18.06 15.00
N GLY A 77 2.79 -17.70 14.30
CA GLY A 77 3.35 -18.51 13.20
C GLY A 77 3.39 -17.90 11.81
N PHE A 78 2.95 -16.65 11.61
CA PHE A 78 3.33 -15.91 10.40
C PHE A 78 4.58 -15.06 10.65
N GLY A 79 5.50 -15.11 9.70
CA GLY A 79 6.64 -14.22 9.56
C GLY A 79 6.51 -13.33 8.32
N TRP A 80 7.50 -12.47 8.15
CA TRP A 80 7.67 -11.62 6.98
C TRP A 80 9.06 -11.85 6.40
N ASP A 81 9.14 -12.17 5.12
CA ASP A 81 10.37 -12.25 4.36
C ASP A 81 10.61 -10.91 3.66
N ASP A 82 11.59 -10.15 4.14
CA ASP A 82 11.92 -8.83 3.60
C ASP A 82 12.56 -8.89 2.21
N GLU A 83 13.21 -9.99 1.83
CA GLU A 83 13.84 -10.13 0.52
C GLU A 83 12.79 -10.37 -0.56
N THR A 84 11.87 -11.31 -0.31
CA THR A 84 10.81 -11.65 -1.28
C THR A 84 9.57 -10.77 -1.13
N LYS A 85 9.50 -9.97 -0.06
CA LYS A 85 8.35 -9.14 0.33
C LYS A 85 7.07 -9.98 0.46
N ARG A 86 7.16 -11.11 1.17
CA ARG A 86 6.07 -12.08 1.33
C ARG A 86 5.84 -12.45 2.78
N PHE A 87 4.60 -12.85 3.07
CA PHE A 87 4.29 -13.50 4.33
C PHE A 87 4.72 -14.97 4.29
N THR A 88 5.34 -15.43 5.37
CA THR A 88 5.82 -16.80 5.52
C THR A 88 5.09 -17.48 6.67
N ALA A 89 4.67 -18.72 6.51
CA ALA A 89 4.03 -19.51 7.57
C ALA A 89 4.01 -20.99 7.16
N SER A 90 3.70 -21.89 8.09
CA SER A 90 3.46 -23.30 7.73
C SER A 90 2.15 -23.47 6.94
N GLU A 91 2.02 -24.61 6.27
CA GLU A 91 0.80 -24.96 5.52
C GLU A 91 -0.46 -24.96 6.40
N GLU A 92 -0.34 -25.48 7.63
CA GLU A 92 -1.43 -25.57 8.59
C GLU A 92 -1.91 -24.18 9.04
N VAL A 93 -0.95 -23.27 9.24
CA VAL A 93 -1.19 -21.89 9.63
C VAL A 93 -1.91 -21.14 8.49
N TRP A 94 -1.41 -21.25 7.25
CA TRP A 94 -2.08 -20.69 6.08
C TRP A 94 -3.49 -21.26 5.87
N LYS A 95 -3.67 -22.58 6.02
CA LYS A 95 -4.97 -23.25 5.86
C LYS A 95 -5.99 -22.76 6.88
N THR A 96 -5.58 -22.58 8.12
CA THR A 96 -6.44 -22.06 9.20
C THR A 96 -6.88 -20.63 8.90
N TYR A 97 -5.95 -19.76 8.53
CA TYR A 97 -6.24 -18.37 8.18
C TYR A 97 -7.17 -18.25 6.97
N LEU A 98 -6.87 -18.94 5.86
CA LEU A 98 -7.66 -18.86 4.63
C LEU A 98 -9.08 -19.45 4.80
N LYS A 99 -9.32 -20.29 5.81
CA LYS A 99 -10.67 -20.74 6.16
C LYS A 99 -11.54 -19.58 6.68
N ALA A 100 -10.97 -18.68 7.48
CA ALA A 100 -11.65 -17.49 7.97
C ALA A 100 -11.67 -16.35 6.93
N HIS A 101 -10.66 -16.30 6.04
CA HIS A 101 -10.51 -15.27 5.02
C HIS A 101 -10.29 -15.85 3.60
N PRO A 102 -11.31 -16.45 2.98
CA PRO A 102 -11.16 -17.11 1.66
C PRO A 102 -10.68 -16.19 0.55
N ASN A 103 -10.98 -14.88 0.64
CA ASN A 103 -10.59 -13.88 -0.36
C ASN A 103 -9.13 -13.43 -0.24
N HIS A 104 -8.36 -13.93 0.73
CA HIS A 104 -6.98 -13.52 0.98
C HIS A 104 -5.94 -14.49 0.38
N GLN A 105 -6.33 -15.35 -0.56
CA GLN A 105 -5.39 -16.30 -1.20
C GLN A 105 -4.18 -15.62 -1.84
N PHE A 106 -4.38 -14.41 -2.40
CA PHE A 106 -3.31 -13.60 -2.97
C PHE A 106 -2.21 -13.27 -1.95
N MET A 107 -2.52 -13.26 -0.64
CA MET A 107 -1.54 -12.93 0.40
C MET A 107 -0.42 -13.96 0.56
N ARG A 108 -0.69 -15.19 0.10
CA ARG A 108 0.23 -16.30 0.25
C ARG A 108 1.25 -16.37 -0.89
N TYR A 109 0.84 -15.98 -2.09
CA TYR A 109 1.61 -16.24 -3.30
C TYR A 109 2.21 -14.97 -3.93
N ASP A 110 1.60 -13.81 -3.71
CA ASP A 110 2.04 -12.58 -4.35
C ASP A 110 3.08 -11.85 -3.50
N SER A 111 4.00 -11.13 -4.14
CA SER A 111 4.83 -10.15 -3.42
C SER A 111 3.98 -8.95 -3.00
N HIS A 112 4.32 -8.36 -1.86
CA HIS A 112 3.59 -7.24 -1.25
C HIS A 112 4.54 -6.07 -1.02
N GLU A 113 5.17 -5.62 -2.10
CA GLU A 113 6.14 -4.51 -2.07
C GLU A 113 5.55 -3.25 -1.41
N GLN A 114 4.25 -3.02 -1.61
CA GLN A 114 3.52 -1.90 -1.03
C GLN A 114 3.31 -2.00 0.49
N PHE A 115 3.56 -3.14 1.14
CA PHE A 115 3.23 -3.32 2.56
C PHE A 115 3.91 -2.28 3.46
N GLU A 116 5.20 -2.04 3.24
CA GLU A 116 5.97 -1.06 4.02
C GLU A 116 5.46 0.37 3.77
N ASP A 117 5.18 0.73 2.52
CA ASP A 117 4.67 2.05 2.16
C ASP A 117 3.25 2.28 2.75
N LEU A 118 2.45 1.22 2.83
CA LEU A 118 1.10 1.29 3.38
C LEU A 118 1.07 1.51 4.89
N LYS A 119 2.16 1.28 5.63
CA LYS A 119 2.25 1.63 7.07
C LYS A 119 2.12 3.14 7.32
N ILE A 120 2.31 3.97 6.29
CA ILE A 120 2.29 5.43 6.37
C ILE A 120 0.87 6.00 6.13
N ILE A 121 -0.09 5.18 5.66
CA ILE A 121 -1.46 5.59 5.32
C ILE A 121 -2.38 5.61 6.54
#